data_AF-A0A2T5GTA0-F1
#
_entry.id   AF-A0A2T5GTA0-F1
#
_cell.length_a   1.000
_cell.length_b   1.000
_cell.length_c   1.000
_cell.angle_alpha   90.00
_cell.angle_beta   90.00
_cell.angle_gamma   90.00
#
_symmetry.space_group_name_H-M   'P 1'
#
loop_
_entity.id
_entity.type
_entity.pdbx_description
1 polymer ?
#
loop_
_entity_poly.entity_id
_entity_poly.type
_entity_poly.pdbx_seq_one_letter_code
_entity_poly.pdbx_strand_id
1 'polypeptide(L)'
;MIHPAIPATLLALAGPFAAAMRDAPQPGVALDRLQIAQVSIHERIIIRVPRMSRMPARSYAPPREWKEHKGPKCIAVAAIAGAMLNKDGAVDLVMDDTTRLRARLDGDCKPLDYYSGFYLRPGPDGQICKGRDAIRMRSGARCEIDAFKSLRPKK
;
A
#
# COMPACT_ATOMS: atom_id res chain seq x y z
N MET A 1 -48.72 61.16 -20.69
CA MET A 1 -49.99 61.60 -20.08
C MET A 1 -51.12 60.84 -20.75
N ILE A 2 -51.66 59.78 -20.13
CA ILE A 2 -52.98 59.16 -20.36
C ILE A 2 -53.21 58.26 -19.13
N HIS A 3 -54.30 58.52 -18.39
CA HIS A 3 -54.78 57.73 -17.24
C HIS A 3 -55.31 56.35 -17.68
N PRO A 4 -55.38 55.39 -16.75
CA PRO A 4 -56.61 54.61 -16.64
C PRO A 4 -57.21 54.74 -15.23
N ALA A 5 -58.39 55.33 -15.18
CA ALA A 5 -59.30 55.25 -14.06
C ALA A 5 -59.97 53.86 -14.06
N ILE A 6 -59.80 53.10 -12.99
CA ILE A 6 -60.59 51.89 -12.72
C ILE A 6 -61.45 52.20 -11.49
N PRO A 7 -62.78 52.17 -11.60
CA PRO A 7 -63.65 52.53 -10.50
C PRO A 7 -63.64 51.40 -9.47
N ALA A 8 -63.15 51.72 -8.28
CA ALA A 8 -63.43 50.97 -7.07
C ALA A 8 -64.88 51.25 -6.67
N THR A 9 -65.79 50.27 -6.80
CA THR A 9 -66.93 50.04 -5.89
C THR A 9 -67.85 48.94 -6.42
N LEU A 10 -67.88 47.82 -5.72
CA LEU A 10 -69.03 46.94 -5.47
C LEU A 10 -68.53 45.85 -4.51
N LEU A 11 -68.51 46.14 -3.20
CA LEU A 11 -69.39 45.52 -2.19
C LEU A 11 -69.57 44.01 -2.43
N ALA A 12 -68.82 43.16 -1.73
CA ALA A 12 -69.09 42.74 -0.35
C ALA A 12 -70.57 42.32 -0.15
N LEU A 13 -70.85 41.02 -0.31
CA LEU A 13 -71.99 40.28 0.27
C LEU A 13 -71.93 38.81 -0.19
N ALA A 14 -71.04 37.98 0.40
CA ALA A 14 -71.13 36.51 0.37
C ALA A 14 -70.04 35.86 1.26
N GLY A 15 -70.14 36.02 2.57
CA GLY A 15 -69.53 35.11 3.55
C GLY A 15 -70.60 34.81 4.59
N PRO A 16 -70.92 33.54 4.92
CA PRO A 16 -69.97 32.44 5.11
C PRO A 16 -70.54 31.05 4.73
N PHE A 17 -70.29 30.54 3.51
CA PHE A 17 -70.66 29.15 3.18
C PHE A 17 -69.50 28.26 2.70
N ALA A 18 -68.27 28.79 2.61
CA ALA A 18 -67.10 28.00 2.23
C ALA A 18 -66.23 27.54 3.42
N ALA A 19 -66.69 27.71 4.67
CA ALA A 19 -66.03 27.11 5.84
C ALA A 19 -66.32 25.60 5.97
N ALA A 20 -67.28 25.06 5.19
CA ALA A 20 -67.70 23.65 5.27
C ALA A 20 -66.96 22.70 4.30
N MET A 21 -66.01 23.19 3.47
CA MET A 21 -65.28 22.34 2.51
C MET A 21 -63.80 22.14 2.86
N ARG A 22 -63.43 22.22 4.14
CA ARG A 22 -62.03 21.98 4.57
C ARG A 22 -61.73 20.55 4.98
N ASP A 23 -62.71 19.65 4.93
CA ASP A 23 -62.56 18.25 5.38
C ASP A 23 -62.81 17.25 4.24
N ALA A 24 -62.31 17.54 3.04
CA ALA A 24 -62.06 16.47 2.08
C ALA A 24 -60.72 15.82 2.49
N PRO A 25 -60.70 14.54 2.93
CA PRO A 25 -59.45 13.84 3.14
C PRO A 25 -58.73 13.80 1.80
N GLN A 26 -57.59 14.47 1.70
CA GLN A 26 -56.72 14.24 0.56
C GLN A 26 -56.39 12.74 0.56
N PRO A 27 -56.37 12.07 -0.60
CA PRO A 27 -55.81 10.73 -0.68
C PRO A 27 -54.31 10.85 -0.41
N GLY A 28 -53.95 10.85 0.87
CA GLY A 28 -52.59 10.66 1.33
C GLY A 28 -52.14 9.35 0.71
N VAL A 29 -51.10 9.43 -0.11
CA VAL A 29 -50.46 8.25 -0.68
C VAL A 29 -50.11 7.36 0.51
N ALA A 30 -50.82 6.25 0.65
CA ALA A 30 -50.63 5.32 1.74
C ALA A 30 -49.22 4.73 1.59
N LEU A 31 -48.25 5.33 2.28
CA LEU A 31 -46.91 4.78 2.51
C LEU A 31 -46.97 3.60 3.50
N ASP A 32 -48.07 2.86 3.51
CA ASP A 32 -48.34 1.78 4.46
C ASP A 32 -47.52 0.51 4.15
N ARG A 33 -46.64 0.58 3.15
CA ARG A 33 -45.78 -0.54 2.75
C ARG A 33 -44.40 -0.16 2.21
N LEU A 34 -43.84 0.99 2.58
CA LEU A 34 -42.42 1.25 2.30
C LEU A 34 -41.58 0.92 3.54
N GLN A 35 -41.16 -0.34 3.66
CA GLN A 35 -40.21 -0.75 4.69
C GLN A 35 -38.79 -0.32 4.28
N ILE A 36 -38.34 0.81 4.81
CA ILE A 36 -36.97 1.30 4.64
C ILE A 36 -36.09 0.59 5.69
N ALA A 37 -35.30 -0.39 5.26
CA ALA A 37 -34.31 -1.04 6.10
C ALA A 37 -32.93 -0.44 5.83
N GLN A 38 -32.31 0.18 6.85
CA GLN A 38 -30.93 0.64 6.76
C GLN A 38 -30.00 -0.47 7.27
N VAL A 39 -29.12 -0.96 6.41
CA VAL A 39 -28.09 -1.95 6.77
C VAL A 39 -26.75 -1.23 6.93
N SER A 40 -26.14 -1.29 8.11
CA SER A 40 -24.79 -0.77 8.36
C SER A 40 -23.79 -1.91 8.56
N ILE A 41 -22.87 -2.10 7.61
CA ILE A 41 -21.84 -3.15 7.68
C ILE A 41 -20.59 -2.55 8.31
N HIS A 42 -20.21 -3.07 9.47
CA HIS A 42 -18.96 -2.70 10.13
C HIS A 42 -17.96 -3.83 9.98
N GLU A 43 -16.94 -3.63 9.15
CA GLU A 43 -15.86 -4.60 8.96
C GLU A 43 -14.64 -4.20 9.80
N ARG A 44 -14.09 -5.16 10.55
CA ARG A 44 -12.84 -4.98 11.30
C ARG A 44 -11.83 -6.01 10.83
N ILE A 45 -10.79 -5.53 10.17
CA ILE A 45 -9.64 -6.35 9.76
C ILE A 45 -8.54 -6.19 10.81
N ILE A 46 -8.13 -7.29 11.43
CA ILE A 46 -7.00 -7.32 12.36
C ILE A 46 -5.81 -7.97 11.64
N ILE A 47 -4.91 -7.13 11.11
CA ILE A 47 -3.66 -7.61 10.51
C ILE A 47 -2.63 -7.81 11.63
N ARG A 48 -2.34 -9.07 11.96
CA ARG A 48 -1.28 -9.40 12.94
C ARG A 48 0.05 -9.48 12.22
N VAL A 49 0.89 -8.47 12.37
CA VAL A 49 2.27 -8.52 11.91
C VAL A 49 3.11 -9.25 12.98
N PRO A 50 3.70 -10.42 12.69
CA PRO A 50 4.59 -11.09 13.64
C PRO A 50 5.79 -10.18 13.91
N ARG A 51 6.04 -9.88 15.19
CA ARG A 51 7.26 -9.19 15.59
C ARG A 51 8.39 -10.20 15.42
N MET A 52 9.22 -10.03 14.38
CA MET A 52 10.48 -10.77 14.31
C MET A 52 11.20 -10.55 15.64
N SER A 53 11.42 -11.64 16.40
CA SER A 53 12.24 -11.58 17.60
C SER A 53 13.56 -10.95 17.18
N ARG A 54 13.90 -9.81 17.78
CA ARG A 54 15.24 -9.23 17.62
C ARG A 54 16.17 -10.22 18.30
N MET A 55 16.67 -11.17 17.53
CA MET A 55 17.79 -11.99 17.93
C MET A 55 18.85 -11.01 18.45
N PRO A 56 19.38 -11.18 19.67
CA PRO A 56 20.34 -10.24 20.23
C PRO A 56 21.43 -10.03 19.19
N ALA A 57 21.69 -8.76 18.86
CA ALA A 57 22.69 -8.39 17.88
C ALA A 57 23.95 -9.17 18.24
N ARG A 58 24.28 -10.17 17.40
CA ARG A 58 25.40 -11.05 17.64
C ARG A 58 26.62 -10.16 17.82
N SER A 59 27.35 -10.38 18.91
CA SER A 59 28.63 -9.78 19.27
C SER A 59 29.30 -9.13 18.05
N TYR A 60 29.51 -7.82 18.12
CA TYR A 60 30.17 -7.00 17.11
C TYR A 60 31.51 -7.65 16.73
N ALA A 61 31.48 -8.54 15.75
CA ALA A 61 32.69 -9.10 15.19
C ALA A 61 33.40 -7.93 14.51
N PRO A 62 34.73 -7.78 14.70
CA PRO A 62 35.47 -6.74 14.00
C PRO A 62 35.15 -6.84 12.50
N PRO A 63 34.97 -5.71 11.80
CA PRO A 63 34.62 -5.71 10.39
C PRO A 63 35.64 -6.55 9.64
N ARG A 64 35.23 -7.76 9.21
CA ARG A 64 36.08 -8.62 8.39
C ARG A 64 36.17 -7.98 7.02
N GLU A 65 37.39 -7.76 6.55
CA GLU A 65 37.61 -7.39 5.16
C GLU A 65 37.25 -8.59 4.27
N TRP A 66 36.39 -8.34 3.29
CA TRP A 66 35.97 -9.34 2.32
C TRP A 66 36.65 -9.09 0.99
N LYS A 67 37.20 -10.14 0.38
CA LYS A 67 37.66 -10.13 -0.99
C LYS A 67 36.55 -10.61 -1.91
N GLU A 68 36.25 -9.81 -2.93
CA GLU A 68 35.24 -10.13 -3.94
C GLU A 68 35.81 -11.05 -5.03
N HIS A 69 35.07 -12.11 -5.31
CA HIS A 69 35.34 -13.05 -6.40
C HIS A 69 34.12 -13.16 -7.32
N LYS A 70 34.30 -13.78 -8.48
CA LYS A 70 33.19 -14.07 -9.41
C LYS A 70 32.14 -14.93 -8.69
N GLY A 71 30.90 -14.44 -8.64
CA GLY A 71 29.77 -15.17 -8.09
C GLY A 71 28.94 -15.88 -9.16
N PRO A 72 27.87 -16.58 -8.74
CA PRO A 72 26.94 -17.24 -9.64
C PRO A 72 26.12 -16.22 -10.44
N LYS A 73 25.46 -16.68 -11.50
CA LYS A 73 24.51 -15.84 -12.25
C LYS A 73 23.15 -15.73 -11.54
N CYS A 74 22.73 -16.82 -10.92
CA CYS A 74 21.45 -16.97 -10.26
C CYS A 74 21.63 -17.68 -8.92
N ILE A 75 20.76 -17.40 -7.97
CA ILE A 75 20.72 -18.06 -6.66
C ILE A 75 19.29 -18.40 -6.29
N ALA A 76 19.09 -19.52 -5.61
CA ALA A 76 17.79 -19.90 -5.09
C ALA A 76 17.42 -19.00 -3.91
N VAL A 77 16.21 -18.44 -3.93
CA VAL A 77 15.73 -17.58 -2.83
C VAL A 77 15.57 -18.38 -1.54
N ALA A 78 15.18 -19.66 -1.64
CA ALA A 78 15.03 -20.56 -0.50
C ALA A 78 16.35 -20.83 0.25
N ALA A 79 17.50 -20.65 -0.40
CA ALA A 79 18.82 -20.85 0.21
C ALA A 79 19.32 -19.58 0.92
N ILE A 80 18.59 -18.46 0.87
CA ILE A 80 18.98 -17.22 1.54
C ILE A 80 18.59 -17.32 3.02
N ALA A 81 19.60 -17.44 3.88
CA ALA A 81 19.43 -17.46 5.34
C ALA A 81 19.28 -16.06 5.94
N GLY A 82 19.84 -15.04 5.27
CA GLY A 82 19.71 -13.66 5.72
C GLY A 82 20.40 -12.69 4.77
N ALA A 83 20.27 -11.41 5.06
CA ALA A 83 20.89 -10.38 4.25
C ALA A 83 21.24 -9.13 5.06
N MET A 84 22.26 -8.43 4.64
CA MET A 84 22.81 -7.25 5.29
C MET A 84 23.09 -6.18 4.23
N LEU A 85 22.68 -4.96 4.51
CA LEU A 85 23.07 -3.82 3.68
C LEU A 85 24.51 -3.43 3.96
N ASN A 86 25.29 -3.24 2.89
CA ASN A 86 26.60 -2.63 2.97
C ASN A 86 26.49 -1.11 2.77
N LYS A 87 27.47 -0.37 3.30
CA LYS A 87 27.62 1.08 3.17
C LYS A 87 27.74 1.56 1.73
N ASP A 88 28.14 0.68 0.81
CA ASP A 88 28.34 0.99 -0.61
C ASP A 88 27.07 0.79 -1.47
N GLY A 89 25.91 0.56 -0.85
CA GLY A 89 24.65 0.30 -1.58
C GLY A 89 24.46 -1.13 -2.05
N ALA A 90 25.49 -1.97 -1.87
CA ALA A 90 25.40 -3.40 -2.16
C ALA A 90 24.71 -4.18 -1.04
N VAL A 91 24.11 -5.31 -1.38
CA VAL A 91 23.45 -6.21 -0.43
C VAL A 91 24.26 -7.48 -0.26
N ASP A 92 24.72 -7.73 0.96
CA ASP A 92 25.42 -8.95 1.34
C ASP A 92 24.41 -10.00 1.80
N LEU A 93 24.22 -11.03 0.98
CA LEU A 93 23.41 -12.20 1.25
C LEU A 93 24.24 -13.24 2.01
N VAL A 94 23.64 -13.82 3.04
CA VAL A 94 24.15 -14.98 3.76
C VAL A 94 23.30 -16.17 3.34
N MET A 95 23.95 -17.18 2.79
CA MET A 95 23.31 -18.42 2.37
C MET A 95 23.20 -19.40 3.54
N ASP A 96 22.33 -20.40 3.41
CA ASP A 96 22.16 -21.50 4.35
C ASP A 96 23.45 -22.29 4.61
N ASP A 97 24.28 -22.47 3.58
CA ASP A 97 25.62 -23.07 3.63
C ASP A 97 26.69 -22.17 4.28
N THR A 98 26.28 -21.05 4.87
CA THR A 98 27.12 -20.00 5.49
C THR A 98 28.01 -19.22 4.54
N THR A 99 27.93 -19.47 3.23
CA THR A 99 28.62 -18.64 2.25
C THR A 99 28.01 -17.25 2.17
N ARG A 100 28.84 -16.29 1.74
CA ARG A 100 28.41 -14.91 1.56
C ARG A 100 28.51 -14.51 0.10
N LEU A 101 27.46 -13.87 -0.38
CA LEU A 101 27.38 -13.31 -1.72
C LEU A 101 27.03 -11.83 -1.62
N ARG A 102 27.72 -10.99 -2.37
CA ARG A 102 27.36 -9.58 -2.53
C ARG A 102 26.60 -9.38 -3.82
N ALA A 103 25.34 -8.98 -3.71
CA ALA A 103 24.55 -8.46 -4.81
C ALA A 103 24.93 -7.00 -5.04
N ARG A 104 25.59 -6.75 -6.16
CA ARG A 104 25.79 -5.40 -6.72
C ARG A 104 24.52 -5.00 -7.45
N LEU A 105 24.06 -3.81 -7.13
CA LEU A 105 22.87 -3.21 -7.72
C LEU A 105 23.32 -2.14 -8.71
N ASP A 106 22.44 -1.83 -9.65
CA ASP A 106 22.63 -0.74 -10.61
C ASP A 106 22.87 0.62 -9.94
N GLY A 107 23.53 1.52 -10.68
CA GLY A 107 24.21 2.70 -10.13
C GLY A 107 23.33 3.75 -9.46
N ASP A 108 22.03 3.72 -9.72
CA ASP A 108 21.09 4.67 -9.13
C ASP A 108 20.66 4.28 -7.71
N CYS A 109 21.13 3.12 -7.23
CA CYS A 109 20.57 2.50 -6.05
C CYS A 109 21.37 2.74 -4.77
N LYS A 110 20.92 3.74 -3.99
CA LYS A 110 21.60 4.19 -2.76
C LYS A 110 21.26 3.33 -1.53
N PRO A 111 22.23 3.09 -0.63
CA PRO A 111 22.06 2.25 0.57
C PRO A 111 21.00 2.72 1.56
N LEU A 112 20.66 4.01 1.58
CA LEU A 112 19.70 4.60 2.52
C LEU A 112 18.23 4.32 2.15
N ASP A 113 17.97 3.84 0.93
CA ASP A 113 16.61 3.73 0.39
C ASP A 113 15.96 2.34 0.59
N TYR A 114 16.64 1.41 1.29
CA TYR A 114 16.09 0.11 1.63
C TYR A 114 15.60 0.07 3.08
N TYR A 115 14.50 -0.65 3.32
CA TYR A 115 14.16 -1.08 4.67
C TYR A 115 15.26 -2.03 5.19
N SER A 116 15.35 -2.20 6.51
CA SER A 116 16.15 -3.25 7.16
C SER A 116 15.72 -4.69 6.76
N GLY A 117 14.72 -4.83 5.88
CA GLY A 117 14.50 -5.97 5.02
C GLY A 117 14.08 -5.47 3.63
N PHE A 118 14.56 -6.10 2.57
CA PHE A 118 14.19 -5.75 1.19
C PHE A 118 13.28 -6.84 0.61
N TYR A 119 12.40 -6.44 -0.30
CA TYR A 119 11.48 -7.37 -0.95
C TYR A 119 12.12 -7.90 -2.23
N LEU A 120 12.32 -9.22 -2.27
CA LEU A 120 12.67 -9.97 -3.46
C LEU A 120 11.42 -10.67 -3.98
N ARG A 121 11.19 -10.59 -5.29
CA ARG A 121 10.24 -11.46 -5.96
C ARG A 121 11.05 -12.47 -6.77
N PRO A 122 11.09 -13.76 -6.38
CA PRO A 122 11.71 -14.78 -7.22
C PRO A 122 10.98 -14.88 -8.56
N GLY A 123 11.72 -15.29 -9.59
CA GLY A 123 11.12 -15.74 -10.83
C GLY A 123 10.29 -17.02 -10.64
N PRO A 124 9.59 -17.48 -11.70
CA PRO A 124 8.85 -18.75 -11.68
C PRO A 124 9.71 -19.96 -11.32
N ASP A 125 11.03 -19.85 -11.53
CA ASP A 125 12.04 -20.85 -11.20
C ASP A 125 12.47 -20.85 -9.72
N GLY A 126 11.91 -19.96 -8.89
CA GLY A 126 12.28 -19.82 -7.48
C GLY A 126 13.65 -19.17 -7.26
N GLN A 127 14.27 -18.65 -8.31
CA GLN A 127 15.60 -18.05 -8.27
C GLN A 127 15.53 -16.54 -8.43
N ILE A 128 16.63 -15.87 -8.04
CA ILE A 128 16.94 -14.51 -8.45
C ILE A 128 18.24 -14.50 -9.25
N CYS A 129 18.23 -13.83 -10.38
CA CYS A 129 19.32 -13.76 -11.34
C CYS A 129 19.77 -12.34 -11.58
N LYS A 130 21.07 -12.18 -11.81
CA LYS A 130 21.62 -10.94 -12.33
C LYS A 130 21.03 -10.61 -13.71
N GLY A 131 20.77 -9.34 -14.00
CA GLY A 131 20.26 -8.89 -15.30
C GLY A 131 18.78 -9.23 -15.57
N ARG A 132 18.06 -9.71 -14.56
CA ARG A 132 16.66 -10.18 -14.69
C ARG A 132 15.83 -9.71 -13.52
N ASP A 133 16.35 -9.94 -12.33
CA ASP A 133 15.65 -9.65 -11.08
C ASP A 133 16.17 -8.38 -10.44
N ALA A 134 15.32 -7.82 -9.60
CA ALA A 134 15.57 -6.53 -8.99
C ALA A 134 15.08 -6.51 -7.55
N ILE A 135 15.76 -5.69 -6.74
CA ILE A 135 15.40 -5.41 -5.37
C ILE A 135 14.49 -4.19 -5.34
N ARG A 136 13.40 -4.26 -4.57
CA ARG A 136 12.47 -3.14 -4.44
C ARG A 136 12.81 -2.27 -3.24
N MET A 137 12.96 -0.97 -3.50
CA MET A 137 13.23 0.05 -2.50
C MET A 137 11.97 0.49 -1.75
N ARG A 138 12.16 1.19 -0.63
CA ARG A 138 11.08 1.85 0.12
C ARG A 138 10.36 2.90 -0.71
N SER A 139 11.10 3.63 -1.56
CA SER A 139 10.56 4.61 -2.50
C SER A 139 9.68 3.98 -3.59
N GLY A 140 9.68 2.65 -3.71
CA GLY A 140 9.06 1.93 -4.82
C GLY A 140 9.96 1.78 -6.04
N ALA A 141 11.17 2.37 -6.02
CA ALA A 141 12.17 2.16 -7.05
C ALA A 141 12.57 0.68 -7.16
N ARG A 142 12.96 0.28 -8.37
CA ARG A 142 13.37 -1.08 -8.72
C ARG A 142 14.85 -1.03 -9.08
N CYS A 143 15.67 -1.72 -8.30
CA CYS A 143 17.12 -1.78 -8.46
C CYS A 143 17.53 -3.10 -9.07
N GLU A 144 17.98 -3.08 -10.31
CA GLU A 144 18.40 -4.30 -10.99
C GLU A 144 19.65 -4.89 -10.34
N ILE A 145 19.71 -6.22 -10.28
CA ILE A 145 20.90 -6.92 -9.80
C ILE A 145 21.90 -6.99 -10.95
N ASP A 146 22.96 -6.18 -10.90
CA ASP A 146 24.02 -6.19 -11.91
C ASP A 146 24.92 -7.43 -11.80
N ALA A 147 25.31 -7.81 -10.57
CA ALA A 147 26.17 -8.95 -10.35
C ALA A 147 26.08 -9.55 -8.95
N PHE A 148 26.26 -10.86 -8.85
CA PHE A 148 26.64 -11.50 -7.59
C PHE A 148 28.15 -11.70 -7.52
N LYS A 149 28.74 -11.36 -6.38
CA LYS A 149 30.16 -11.59 -6.06
C LYS A 149 30.26 -12.52 -4.88
N SER A 150 31.09 -13.56 -5.00
CA SER A 150 31.37 -14.40 -3.84
C SER A 150 32.31 -13.66 -2.89
N LEU A 151 31.97 -13.64 -1.61
CA LEU A 151 32.78 -13.01 -0.58
C LEU A 151 33.60 -14.08 0.15
N ARG A 152 34.91 -13.91 0.14
CA ARG A 152 35.85 -14.72 0.92
C ARG A 152 36.58 -13.83 1.92
N PRO A 153 36.81 -14.29 3.16
CA PRO A 153 37.59 -13.50 4.13
C PRO A 153 38.97 -13.20 3.55
N LYS A 154 39.41 -11.96 3.66
CA LYS A 154 40.82 -11.63 3.39
C LYS A 154 41.68 -12.30 4.46
N LYS A 155 42.76 -12.96 4.04
CA LYS A 155 43.76 -13.53 4.94
C LYS A 155 44.58 -12.42 5.58
#